data_AF-A0A933YT01-F1
#
_entry.id   AF-A0A933YT01-F1
#
_cell.length_a   1.000
_cell.length_b   1.000
_cell.length_c   1.000
_cell.angle_alpha   90.00
_cell.angle_beta   90.00
_cell.angle_gamma   90.00
#
_symmetry.space_group_name_H-M   'P 1'
#
loop_
_entity.id
_entity.type
_entity.pdbx_description
1 polymer ?
#
loop_
_entity_poly.entity_id
_entity_poly.type
_entity_poly.pdbx_seq_one_letter_code
_entity_poly.pdbx_strand_id
1 'polypeptide(L)'
;MAVVEFKKLKRQMMLYRIVQTILIGLLAFLAMNFQSLFAMRGKPEQFISSMVASILIQLLLIYPVYKLAWRDAGIEIEGNSTGLSSEQLTALRKKRLIGDLWKFCAVTFFIVFVALIPDAKKAAGATWFLSSTIFSFLLTCLLYFQCFNFSAKKRIREIG
;
A
#
# COMPACT_ATOMS: atom_id res chain seq x y z
N MET A 1 -4.01 30.84 17.46
CA MET A 1 -3.76 29.41 17.20
C MET A 1 -4.45 29.05 15.91
N ALA A 2 -3.73 28.56 14.90
CA ALA A 2 -4.34 28.12 13.65
C ALA A 2 -5.25 26.92 13.95
N VAL A 3 -6.53 27.02 13.62
CA VAL A 3 -7.50 25.95 13.86
C VAL A 3 -7.32 24.93 12.74
N VAL A 4 -6.66 23.80 13.02
CA VAL A 4 -6.48 22.73 12.03
C VAL A 4 -7.79 21.96 11.90
N GLU A 5 -8.38 21.96 10.70
CA GLU A 5 -9.65 21.25 10.46
C GLU A 5 -9.41 19.75 10.14
N PHE A 6 -9.66 18.88 11.12
CA PHE A 6 -9.41 17.44 10.97
C PHE A 6 -10.52 16.65 10.25
N LYS A 7 -11.64 17.28 9.84
CA LYS A 7 -12.81 16.59 9.27
C LYS A 7 -12.47 15.82 8.00
N LYS A 8 -11.70 16.44 7.09
CA LYS A 8 -11.24 15.80 5.84
C LYS A 8 -10.30 14.64 6.09
N LEU A 9 -9.35 14.80 7.02
CA LEU A 9 -8.40 13.75 7.41
C LEU A 9 -9.11 12.53 8.01
N LYS A 10 -10.08 12.74 8.92
CA LYS A 10 -10.89 11.65 9.50
C LYS A 10 -11.66 10.88 8.42
N ARG A 11 -12.22 11.58 7.42
CA ARG A 11 -12.91 10.95 6.28
C ARG A 11 -11.93 10.11 5.44
N GLN A 12 -10.74 10.64 5.14
CA GLN A 12 -9.72 9.90 4.39
C GLN A 12 -9.26 8.63 5.13
N MET A 13 -9.05 8.72 6.44
CA MET A 13 -8.71 7.56 7.27
C MET A 13 -9.82 6.50 7.26
N MET A 14 -11.09 6.91 7.27
CA MET A 14 -12.22 6.00 7.16
C MET A 14 -12.22 5.28 5.80
N LEU A 15 -12.04 6.01 4.69
CA LEU A 15 -11.91 5.42 3.35
C LEU A 15 -10.78 4.40 3.29
N TYR A 16 -9.62 4.72 3.86
CA TYR A 16 -8.49 3.80 3.90
C TYR A 16 -8.80 2.53 4.71
N ARG A 17 -9.58 2.61 5.79
CA ARG A 17 -10.04 1.40 6.49
C ARG A 17 -10.97 0.54 5.65
N ILE A 18 -11.90 1.16 4.92
CA ILE A 18 -12.81 0.42 4.03
C ILE A 18 -12.01 -0.31 2.95
N VAL A 19 -11.07 0.38 2.31
CA VAL A 19 -10.18 -0.20 1.31
C VAL A 19 -9.33 -1.33 1.90
N GLN A 20 -8.82 -1.18 3.14
CA GLN A 20 -8.10 -2.25 3.82
C GLN A 20 -8.95 -3.51 4.00
N THR A 21 -10.20 -3.38 4.46
CA THR A 21 -11.09 -4.53 4.61
C THR A 21 -11.31 -5.26 3.29
N ILE A 22 -11.52 -4.50 2.20
CA ILE A 22 -11.67 -5.07 0.85
C ILE A 22 -10.39 -5.79 0.42
N LEU A 23 -9.21 -5.18 0.63
CA LEU A 23 -7.92 -5.78 0.26
C LEU A 23 -7.59 -7.02 1.08
N ILE A 24 -7.97 -7.09 2.35
CA ILE A 24 -7.83 -8.30 3.18
C ILE A 24 -8.69 -9.43 2.59
N GLY A 25 -9.94 -9.13 2.23
CA GLY A 25 -10.83 -10.10 1.58
C GLY A 25 -10.26 -10.60 0.25
N LEU A 26 -9.74 -9.69 -0.59
CA LEU A 26 -9.09 -10.03 -1.85
C LEU A 26 -7.84 -10.89 -1.63
N LEU A 27 -7.03 -10.57 -0.63
CA LEU A 27 -5.84 -11.35 -0.27
C LEU A 27 -6.21 -12.78 0.13
N ALA A 28 -7.23 -12.95 0.98
CA ALA A 28 -7.72 -14.26 1.39
C ALA A 28 -8.27 -15.07 0.20
N PHE A 29 -9.07 -14.43 -0.66
CA PHE A 29 -9.58 -15.05 -1.88
C PHE A 29 -8.46 -15.52 -2.81
N LEU A 30 -7.46 -14.68 -3.06
CA LEU A 30 -6.33 -15.04 -3.92
C LEU A 30 -5.45 -16.11 -3.27
N ALA A 31 -5.26 -16.09 -1.95
CA ALA A 31 -4.55 -17.13 -1.22
C ALA A 31 -5.21 -18.50 -1.43
N MET A 32 -6.53 -18.60 -1.29
CA MET A 32 -7.27 -19.85 -1.55
C MET A 32 -7.13 -20.32 -3.00
N ASN A 33 -7.25 -19.41 -3.97
CA ASN A 33 -7.09 -19.74 -5.39
C ASN A 33 -5.68 -20.24 -5.71
N PHE A 34 -4.64 -19.55 -5.23
CA PHE A 34 -3.26 -19.97 -5.45
C PHE A 34 -2.96 -21.27 -4.74
N GLN A 35 -3.42 -21.48 -3.50
CA GLN A 35 -3.26 -22.74 -2.79
C GLN A 35 -3.84 -23.91 -3.60
N SER A 36 -5.06 -23.76 -4.12
CA SER A 36 -5.70 -24.76 -4.98
C SER A 36 -4.91 -24.98 -6.27
N LEU A 37 -4.45 -23.90 -6.92
CA LEU A 37 -3.67 -23.96 -8.15
C LEU A 37 -2.31 -24.66 -7.96
N PHE A 38 -1.61 -24.42 -6.84
CA PHE A 38 -0.36 -25.11 -6.51
C PHE A 38 -0.58 -26.58 -6.18
N ALA A 39 -1.66 -26.91 -5.48
CA ALA A 39 -2.05 -28.29 -5.19
C ALA A 39 -2.36 -29.07 -6.48
N MET A 40 -3.12 -28.50 -7.41
CA MET A 40 -3.41 -29.11 -8.72
C MET A 40 -2.16 -29.34 -9.56
N ARG A 41 -1.11 -28.53 -9.37
CA ARG A 41 0.18 -28.65 -10.04
C ARG A 41 1.14 -29.63 -9.35
N GLY A 42 0.71 -30.28 -8.26
CA GLY A 42 1.53 -31.19 -7.47
C GLY A 42 2.70 -30.52 -6.74
N LYS A 43 2.60 -29.20 -6.50
CA LYS A 43 3.67 -28.39 -5.88
C LYS A 43 3.16 -27.48 -4.75
N PRO A 44 2.46 -28.02 -3.73
CA PRO A 44 1.91 -27.22 -2.63
C PRO A 44 2.96 -26.44 -1.83
N GLU A 45 4.21 -26.93 -1.76
CA GLU A 45 5.34 -26.28 -1.08
C GLU A 45 5.69 -24.90 -1.68
N GLN A 46 5.38 -24.69 -2.96
CA GLN A 46 5.61 -23.41 -3.62
C GLN A 46 4.65 -22.32 -3.11
N PHE A 47 3.44 -22.69 -2.66
CA PHE A 47 2.52 -21.74 -2.02
C PHE A 47 3.09 -21.21 -0.70
N ILE A 48 3.64 -22.09 0.14
CA ILE A 48 4.28 -21.68 1.40
C ILE A 48 5.52 -20.82 1.11
N SER A 49 6.32 -21.24 0.13
CA SER A 49 7.51 -20.48 -0.28
C SER A 49 7.15 -19.09 -0.80
N SER A 50 6.04 -18.92 -1.51
CA SER A 50 5.61 -17.60 -1.98
C SER A 50 5.13 -16.70 -0.84
N MET A 51 4.43 -17.26 0.14
CA MET A 51 4.08 -16.52 1.37
C MET A 51 5.33 -16.05 2.13
N VAL A 52 6.32 -16.93 2.32
CA VAL A 52 7.58 -16.59 2.99
C VAL A 52 8.30 -15.48 2.22
N ALA A 53 8.41 -15.60 0.90
CA ALA A 53 9.02 -14.57 0.06
C ALA A 53 8.31 -13.22 0.21
N SER A 54 6.97 -13.21 0.24
CA SER A 54 6.20 -11.97 0.46
C SER A 54 6.43 -11.36 1.83
N ILE A 55 6.54 -12.16 2.89
CA ILE A 55 6.85 -11.67 4.24
C ILE A 55 8.25 -11.04 4.27
N LEU A 56 9.26 -11.68 3.65
CA LEU A 56 10.61 -11.13 3.55
C LEU A 56 10.62 -9.79 2.81
N ILE A 57 9.87 -9.68 1.71
CA ILE A 57 9.70 -8.41 0.99
C ILE A 57 9.03 -7.36 1.89
N GLN A 58 8.01 -7.74 2.67
CA GLN A 58 7.38 -6.81 3.63
C GLN A 58 8.36 -6.29 4.68
N LEU A 59 9.23 -7.14 5.22
CA LEU A 59 10.24 -6.72 6.19
C LEU A 59 11.22 -5.70 5.60
N LEU A 60 11.58 -5.84 4.32
CA LEU A 60 12.42 -4.86 3.62
C LEU A 60 11.65 -3.56 3.34
N LEU A 61 10.37 -3.65 2.99
CA LEU A 61 9.56 -2.51 2.58
C LEU A 61 8.92 -1.74 3.75
N ILE A 62 8.91 -2.28 4.97
CA ILE A 62 8.22 -1.66 6.11
C ILE A 62 8.69 -0.24 6.39
N TYR A 63 10.00 -0.02 6.43
CA TYR A 63 10.57 1.29 6.72
C TYR A 63 10.29 2.33 5.61
N PRO A 64 10.57 2.07 4.32
CA PRO A 64 10.27 3.05 3.28
C PRO A 64 8.77 3.33 3.16
N VAL A 65 7.91 2.31 3.32
CA VAL A 65 6.45 2.48 3.30
C VAL A 65 5.97 3.32 4.49
N TYR A 66 6.49 3.05 5.69
CA TYR A 66 6.19 3.85 6.87
C TYR A 66 6.62 5.31 6.68
N LYS A 67 7.85 5.55 6.19
CA LYS A 67 8.38 6.90 5.95
C LYS A 67 7.53 7.66 4.94
N LEU A 68 7.09 7.01 3.87
CA LEU A 68 6.18 7.59 2.87
C LEU A 68 4.83 7.96 3.51
N ALA A 69 4.21 7.02 4.22
CA ALA A 69 2.92 7.21 4.86
C ALA A 69 2.96 8.32 5.93
N TRP A 70 4.04 8.39 6.72
CA TRP A 70 4.26 9.44 7.72
C TRP A 70 4.36 10.83 7.08
N ARG A 71 5.10 10.94 5.97
CA ARG A 71 5.23 12.19 5.21
C ARG A 71 3.89 12.63 4.65
N ASP A 72 3.15 11.72 4.03
CA ASP A 72 1.87 12.03 3.39
C ASP A 72 0.81 12.42 4.43
N ALA A 73 0.77 11.77 5.59
CA ALA A 73 -0.09 12.18 6.70
C ALA A 73 0.27 13.59 7.22
N GLY A 74 1.56 13.94 7.25
CA GLY A 74 2.02 15.29 7.58
C GLY A 74 1.56 16.35 6.57
N ILE A 75 1.68 16.06 5.27
CA ILE A 75 1.24 16.95 4.20
C ILE A 75 -0.27 17.22 4.28
N GLU A 76 -1.08 16.19 4.57
CA GLU A 76 -2.53 16.37 4.74
C GLU A 76 -2.89 17.24 5.95
N ILE A 77 -2.14 17.13 7.05
CA ILE A 77 -2.36 17.97 8.23
C ILE A 77 -1.93 19.42 7.95
N GLU A 78 -0.74 19.63 7.40
CA GLU A 78 -0.21 20.94 7.03
C GLU A 78 -1.13 21.65 6.03
N GLY A 79 -1.65 20.91 5.05
CA GLY A 79 -2.59 21.40 4.03
C GLY A 79 -3.98 21.78 4.54
N ASN A 80 -4.35 21.39 5.76
CA ASN A 80 -5.62 21.79 6.40
C ASN A 80 -5.45 22.89 7.46
N SER A 81 -4.27 23.52 7.54
CA SER A 81 -4.04 24.69 8.39
C SER A 81 -4.64 25.96 7.77
N THR A 82 -5.27 26.81 8.60
CA THR A 82 -5.83 28.10 8.18
C THR A 82 -4.72 29.14 8.00
N GLY A 83 -4.71 29.87 6.88
CA GLY A 83 -3.79 31.00 6.65
C GLY A 83 -2.53 30.67 5.83
N LEU A 84 -2.51 29.58 5.07
CA LEU A 84 -1.39 29.24 4.19
C LEU A 84 -1.20 30.28 3.08
N SER A 85 0.04 30.70 2.85
CA SER A 85 0.39 31.53 1.68
C SER A 85 0.33 30.72 0.38
N SER A 86 0.26 31.42 -0.76
CA SER A 86 0.29 30.81 -2.10
C SER A 86 1.56 29.98 -2.35
N GLU A 87 2.69 30.40 -1.81
CA GLU A 87 3.96 29.67 -1.87
C GLU A 87 3.92 28.37 -1.06
N GLN A 88 3.38 28.42 0.16
CA GLN A 88 3.24 27.23 1.02
C GLN A 88 2.29 26.20 0.41
N LEU A 89 1.19 26.65 -0.21
CA LEU A 89 0.28 25.77 -0.96
C LEU A 89 0.99 25.10 -2.15
N THR A 90 1.83 25.85 -2.87
CA THR A 90 2.59 25.31 -4.01
C THR A 90 3.62 24.27 -3.56
N ALA A 91 4.32 24.53 -2.45
CA ALA A 91 5.26 23.58 -1.86
C ALA A 91 4.57 22.29 -1.41
N LEU A 92 3.39 22.38 -0.78
CA LEU A 92 2.60 21.21 -0.37
C LEU A 92 2.10 20.40 -1.57
N ARG A 93 1.66 21.06 -2.64
CA ARG A 93 1.28 20.39 -3.90
C ARG A 93 2.45 19.61 -4.51
N LYS A 94 3.65 20.20 -4.56
CA LYS A 94 4.86 19.50 -5.05
C LYS A 94 5.19 18.27 -4.19
N LYS A 95 5.13 18.39 -2.87
CA LYS A 95 5.37 17.27 -1.95
C LYS A 95 4.35 16.14 -2.15
N ARG A 96 3.06 16.47 -2.34
CA ARG A 96 2.00 15.50 -2.64
C ARG A 96 2.27 14.78 -3.97
N LEU A 97 2.64 15.53 -5.01
CA LEU A 97 2.94 14.98 -6.35
C LEU A 97 4.07 13.94 -6.32
N ILE A 98 5.13 14.18 -5.53
CA ILE A 98 6.21 13.19 -5.34
C ILE A 98 5.67 11.90 -4.69
N GLY A 99 4.77 12.01 -3.71
CA GLY A 99 4.13 10.84 -3.08
C GLY A 99 3.24 10.07 -4.05
N ASP A 100 2.46 10.79 -4.86
CA ASP A 100 1.57 10.19 -5.85
C ASP A 100 2.34 9.54 -6.99
N LEU A 101 3.47 10.11 -7.42
CA LEU A 101 4.37 9.49 -8.40
C LEU A 101 4.90 8.14 -7.92
N TRP A 102 5.37 8.07 -6.66
CA TRP A 102 5.84 6.80 -6.08
C TRP A 102 4.76 5.72 -6.05
N LYS A 103 3.54 6.09 -5.66
CA LYS A 103 2.38 5.18 -5.66
C LYS A 103 2.01 4.76 -7.07
N PHE A 104 1.99 5.71 -8.02
CA PHE A 104 1.66 5.44 -9.41
C PHE A 104 2.68 4.52 -10.08
N CYS A 105 3.98 4.73 -9.84
CA CYS A 105 5.02 3.82 -10.28
C CYS A 105 4.83 2.41 -9.72
N ALA A 106 4.52 2.27 -8.42
CA ALA A 106 4.28 0.96 -7.80
C ALA A 106 3.05 0.24 -8.41
N VAL A 107 1.95 0.97 -8.63
CA VAL A 107 0.74 0.44 -9.25
C VAL A 107 0.98 0.07 -10.72
N THR A 108 1.66 0.94 -11.48
CA THR A 108 1.95 0.71 -12.90
C THR A 108 2.88 -0.48 -13.07
N PHE A 109 3.94 -0.57 -12.27
CA PHE A 109 4.83 -1.74 -12.24
C PHE A 109 4.04 -3.02 -11.97
N PHE A 110 3.13 -2.99 -10.99
CA PHE A 110 2.29 -4.15 -10.66
C PHE A 110 1.36 -4.55 -11.82
N ILE A 111 0.64 -3.59 -12.42
CA ILE A 111 -0.27 -3.87 -13.55
C ILE A 111 0.51 -4.43 -14.74
N VAL A 112 1.62 -3.80 -15.11
CA VAL A 112 2.48 -4.25 -16.21
C VAL A 112 3.05 -5.63 -15.92
N PHE A 113 3.52 -5.90 -14.69
CA PHE A 113 4.04 -7.21 -14.30
C PHE A 113 2.98 -8.31 -14.37
N VAL A 114 1.77 -8.06 -13.88
CA VAL A 114 0.66 -9.03 -13.94
C VAL A 114 0.19 -9.24 -15.38
N ALA A 115 0.12 -8.19 -16.20
CA ALA A 115 -0.33 -8.27 -17.59
C ALA A 115 0.70 -8.93 -18.52
N LEU A 116 1.99 -8.74 -18.26
CA LEU A 116 3.09 -9.24 -19.11
C LEU A 116 3.71 -10.54 -18.61
N ILE A 117 3.30 -11.08 -17.46
CA ILE A 117 3.77 -12.40 -17.05
C ILE A 117 3.38 -13.40 -18.14
N PRO A 118 4.36 -14.12 -18.73
CA PRO A 118 4.07 -15.13 -19.73
C PRO A 118 3.11 -16.13 -19.10
N ASP A 119 2.04 -16.43 -19.83
CA ASP A 119 0.96 -17.36 -19.45
C ASP A 119 1.48 -18.38 -18.45
N ALA A 120 0.88 -18.48 -17.25
CA ALA A 120 1.33 -19.35 -16.17
C ALA A 120 1.41 -20.85 -16.57
N LYS A 121 1.04 -21.18 -17.81
CA LYS A 121 1.14 -22.45 -18.52
C LYS A 121 2.46 -22.65 -19.27
N LYS A 122 3.19 -21.59 -19.65
CA LYS A 122 4.36 -21.62 -20.57
C LYS A 122 5.73 -21.62 -19.88
N ALA A 123 5.82 -21.20 -18.62
CA ALA A 123 7.09 -21.16 -17.88
C ALA A 123 6.98 -21.79 -16.49
N ALA A 124 7.83 -22.78 -16.21
CA ALA A 124 7.94 -23.37 -14.88
C ALA A 124 8.36 -22.30 -13.87
N GLY A 125 7.59 -22.15 -12.78
CA GLY A 125 7.85 -21.14 -11.75
C GLY A 125 7.12 -19.80 -11.94
N ALA A 126 6.50 -19.53 -13.10
CA ALA A 126 5.77 -18.27 -13.33
C ALA A 126 4.65 -18.04 -12.29
N THR A 127 3.95 -19.10 -11.87
CA THR A 127 2.91 -19.02 -10.83
C THR A 127 3.47 -18.68 -9.46
N TRP A 128 4.67 -19.16 -9.13
CA TRP A 128 5.36 -18.82 -7.89
C TRP A 128 5.65 -17.32 -7.83
N PHE A 129 6.37 -16.80 -8.85
CA PHE A 129 6.67 -15.37 -8.95
C PHE A 129 5.40 -14.51 -8.97
N LEU A 130 4.38 -14.92 -9.73
CA LEU A 130 3.09 -14.21 -9.77
C LEU A 130 2.45 -14.12 -8.39
N SER A 131 2.34 -15.24 -7.68
CA SER A 131 1.74 -15.28 -6.33
C SER A 131 2.55 -14.44 -5.33
N SER A 132 3.88 -14.57 -5.33
CA SER A 132 4.78 -13.80 -4.46
C SER A 132 4.65 -12.30 -4.71
N THR A 133 4.58 -11.86 -5.97
CA THR A 133 4.43 -10.43 -6.30
C THR A 133 3.06 -9.90 -5.92
N ILE A 134 1.98 -10.65 -6.17
CA ILE A 134 0.63 -10.24 -5.81
C ILE A 134 0.48 -10.10 -4.30
N PHE A 135 0.93 -11.11 -3.53
CA PHE A 135 0.89 -11.04 -2.07
C PHE A 135 1.75 -9.90 -1.55
N SER A 136 2.95 -9.71 -2.08
CA SER A 136 3.82 -8.59 -1.69
C SER A 136 3.17 -7.24 -1.99
N PHE A 137 2.54 -7.07 -3.15
CA PHE A 137 1.88 -5.82 -3.51
C PHE A 137 0.69 -5.54 -2.59
N LEU A 138 -0.19 -6.51 -2.39
CA LEU A 138 -1.37 -6.36 -1.53
C LEU A 138 -0.97 -6.07 -0.08
N LEU A 139 0.02 -6.79 0.46
CA LEU A 139 0.54 -6.54 1.80
C LEU A 139 1.18 -5.15 1.90
N THR A 140 1.91 -4.70 0.87
CA THR A 140 2.50 -3.35 0.83
C THR A 140 1.41 -2.27 0.84
N CYS A 141 0.32 -2.46 0.08
CA CYS A 141 -0.82 -1.55 0.11
C CYS A 141 -1.49 -1.52 1.49
N LEU A 142 -1.74 -2.69 2.08
CA LEU A 142 -2.31 -2.81 3.43
C LEU A 142 -1.44 -2.10 4.46
N LEU A 143 -0.13 -2.35 4.43
CA LEU A 143 0.86 -1.74 5.30
C LEU A 143 0.88 -0.22 5.15
N TYR A 144 0.88 0.29 3.91
CA TYR A 144 0.79 1.73 3.65
C TYR A 144 -0.44 2.36 4.32
N PHE A 145 -1.63 1.78 4.12
CA PHE A 145 -2.86 2.30 4.72
C PHE A 145 -2.84 2.20 6.26
N GLN A 146 -2.21 1.15 6.82
CA GLN A 146 -2.08 0.97 8.27
C GLN A 146 -1.16 2.04 8.84
N CYS A 147 0.02 2.21 8.23
CA CYS A 147 1.00 3.23 8.62
C CYS A 147 0.43 4.64 8.47
N PHE A 148 -0.35 4.93 7.42
CA PHE A 148 -0.98 6.25 7.26
C PHE A 148 -1.99 6.52 8.38
N ASN A 149 -2.89 5.56 8.64
CA ASN A 149 -3.90 5.69 9.68
C ASN A 149 -3.26 5.83 11.07
N PHE A 150 -2.17 5.10 11.34
CA PHE A 150 -1.39 5.23 12.58
C PHE A 150 -0.74 6.60 12.69
N SER A 151 -0.04 7.05 11.64
CA SER A 151 0.65 8.34 11.60
C SER A 151 -0.30 9.51 11.78
N ALA A 152 -1.44 9.48 11.09
CA ALA A 152 -2.48 10.49 11.20
C ALA A 152 -3.06 10.54 12.62
N LYS A 153 -3.37 9.39 13.24
CA LYS A 153 -3.84 9.34 14.64
C LYS A 153 -2.81 9.90 15.61
N LYS A 154 -1.53 9.53 15.46
CA LYS A 154 -0.46 9.98 16.33
C LYS A 154 -0.33 11.50 16.29
N ARG A 155 -0.26 12.09 15.10
CA ARG A 155 -0.15 13.54 14.93
C ARG A 155 -1.39 14.31 15.39
N ILE A 156 -2.61 13.78 15.20
CA ILE A 156 -3.82 14.41 15.76
C ILE A 156 -3.72 14.51 17.30
N ARG A 157 -3.21 13.48 17.97
CA ARG A 157 -3.01 13.48 19.44
C ARG A 157 -1.88 14.40 19.91
N GLU A 158 -0.91 14.70 19.05
CA GLU A 158 0.20 15.60 19.39
C GLU A 158 -0.19 17.08 19.21
N ILE A 159 -1.20 17.37 18.39
CA ILE A 159 -1.66 18.73 18.05
C ILE A 159 -2.87 19.16 18.89
N GLY A 160 -3.74 18.22 19.25
CA GLY A 160 -4.94 18.46 20.08
C GLY A 160 -4.69 18.13 21.54
#